data_AF-A0A7Y0JCA9-F1
#
_entry.id   AF-A0A7Y0JCA9-F1
#
_cell.length_a   1.000
_cell.length_b   1.000
_cell.length_c   1.000
_cell.angle_alpha   90.00
_cell.angle_beta   90.00
_cell.angle_gamma   90.00
#
_symmetry.space_group_name_H-M   'P 1'
#
loop_
_entity.id
_entity.type
_entity.pdbx_description
1 polymer ?
#
loop_
_entity_poly.entity_id
_entity_poly.type
_entity_poly.pdbx_seq_one_letter_code
_entity_poly.pdbx_strand_id
1 'polypeptide(L)' 'MAEPTREHRVQNIPWSDGEEYAYRLLVEHTGGTETAPPCRRCNSPERDCLEGKSLRRLLRDATRARTGRITSKATR' A
#
# COMPACT_ATOMS: atom_id res chain seq x y z
N MET A 1 26.49 -1.18 -24.84
CA MET A 1 25.22 -0.48 -25.11
C MET A 1 24.56 -0.27 -23.76
N ALA A 2 24.37 0.98 -23.34
CA ALA A 2 23.78 1.29 -22.03
C ALA A 2 22.25 1.18 -22.15
N GLU A 3 21.65 0.30 -21.35
CA GLU A 3 20.19 0.22 -21.22
C GLU A 3 19.67 1.59 -20.74
N PRO A 4 18.63 2.16 -21.37
CA PRO A 4 18.03 3.37 -20.86
C PRO A 4 17.37 3.02 -19.52
N THR A 5 18.00 3.46 -18.42
CA THR A 5 17.37 3.51 -17.10
C THR A 5 16.09 4.30 -17.28
N ARG A 6 14.95 3.60 -17.34
CA ARG A 6 13.62 4.22 -17.31
C ARG A 6 13.58 5.06 -16.05
N GLU A 7 13.79 6.36 -16.22
CA GLU A 7 13.66 7.33 -15.15
C GLU A 7 12.23 7.23 -14.66
N HIS A 8 12.05 6.61 -13.50
CA HIS A 8 10.74 6.45 -12.89
C HIS A 8 10.36 7.84 -12.37
N ARG A 9 9.81 8.68 -13.26
CA ARG A 9 9.28 10.00 -12.90
C ARG A 9 8.27 9.77 -11.79
N VAL A 10 8.67 10.12 -10.57
CA VAL A 10 7.81 10.10 -9.39
C VAL A 10 6.74 11.15 -9.65
N GLN A 11 5.58 10.70 -10.12
CA GLN A 11 4.41 11.55 -10.21
C GLN A 11 3.88 11.73 -8.79
N ASN A 12 3.82 12.99 -8.33
CA ASN A 12 3.16 13.35 -7.06
C ASN A 12 1.65 13.18 -7.24
N ILE A 13 1.18 11.94 -7.27
CA ILE A 13 -0.23 11.63 -7.41
C ILE A 13 -0.86 11.70 -6.02
N PRO A 14 -1.86 12.56 -5.80
CA PRO A 14 -2.54 12.64 -4.52
C PRO A 14 -3.18 11.29 -4.18
N TRP A 15 -3.15 10.96 -2.90
CA TRP A 15 -3.78 9.76 -2.36
C TRP A 15 -5.30 9.89 -2.50
N SER A 16 -5.97 8.77 -2.82
CA SER A 16 -7.43 8.71 -2.73
C SER A 16 -7.88 8.49 -1.27
N ASP A 17 -9.09 8.89 -0.91
CA ASP A 17 -9.65 8.66 0.43
C ASP A 17 -9.58 7.18 0.85
N GLY A 18 -9.82 6.27 -0.10
CA GLY A 18 -9.70 4.83 0.12
C GLY A 18 -8.28 4.33 0.38
N GLU A 19 -7.26 4.96 -0.21
CA GLU A 19 -5.85 4.64 0.07
C GLU A 19 -5.45 5.18 1.45
N GLU A 20 -5.86 6.40 1.78
CA GLU A 20 -5.58 7.01 3.08
C GLU A 20 -6.22 6.22 4.22
N TYR A 21 -7.49 5.83 4.07
CA TYR A 21 -8.20 4.99 5.02
C TYR A 21 -7.51 3.62 5.20
N ALA A 22 -7.17 2.96 4.10
CA ALA A 22 -6.49 1.67 4.12
C ALA A 22 -5.13 1.73 4.81
N TYR A 23 -4.37 2.79 4.55
CA TYR A 23 -3.06 3.01 5.15
C TYR A 23 -3.17 3.35 6.63
N ARG A 24 -4.13 4.16 7.04
CA ARG A 24 -4.37 4.48 8.46
C ARG A 24 -4.65 3.21 9.26
N LEU A 25 -5.56 2.36 8.78
CA LEU A 25 -5.83 1.06 9.41
C LEU A 25 -4.58 0.18 9.51
N LEU A 26 -3.77 0.13 8.44
CA LEU A 26 -2.53 -0.65 8.44
C LEU A 26 -1.52 -0.09 9.46
N VAL A 27 -1.38 1.22 9.56
CA VAL A 27 -0.51 1.89 10.52
C VAL A 27 -0.99 1.67 11.95
N GLU A 28 -2.29 1.82 12.21
CA GLU A 28 -2.89 1.54 13.52
C GLU A 28 -2.67 0.09 13.95
N HIS A 29 -2.83 -0.86 13.03
CA HIS A 29 -2.60 -2.28 13.29
C HIS A 29 -1.12 -2.64 13.49
N THR A 30 -0.21 -1.92 12.85
CA THR A 30 1.24 -2.23 12.90
C THR A 30 2.01 -1.28 13.81
N GLY A 31 1.33 -0.40 14.55
CA GLY A 31 1.97 0.65 15.33
C GLY A 31 2.83 1.62 14.52
N GLY A 32 2.64 1.69 13.20
CA GLY A 32 3.31 2.62 12.29
C GLY A 32 4.83 2.45 12.15
N THR A 33 5.42 1.37 12.65
CA THR A 33 6.88 1.20 12.64
C THR A 33 7.29 -0.19 12.17
N GLU A 34 8.49 -0.29 11.58
CA GLU A 34 9.08 -1.58 11.22
C GLU A 34 9.42 -2.43 12.45
N THR A 35 9.46 -1.82 13.64
CA THR A 35 9.78 -2.42 14.93
C THR A 35 8.54 -2.80 15.74
N ALA A 36 7.37 -2.88 15.12
CA ALA A 36 6.13 -3.29 15.78
C ALA A 36 6.34 -4.59 16.56
N PRO A 37 5.88 -4.68 17.83
CA PRO A 37 5.92 -5.93 18.56
C PRO A 37 5.17 -7.02 17.78
N PRO A 38 5.56 -8.29 17.90
CA PRO A 38 4.87 -9.37 17.20
C PRO A 38 3.41 -9.47 17.66
N CYS A 39 2.55 -9.91 16.75
CA CYS A 39 1.14 -10.10 17.00
C CYS A 39 0.94 -11.08 18.17
N ARG A 40 0.27 -10.63 19.24
CA ARG A 40 0.05 -11.44 20.45
C ARG A 40 -0.71 -12.75 20.21
N ARG A 41 -1.45 -12.86 19.11
CA ARG A 41 -2.25 -14.06 18.76
C ARG A 41 -1.46 -15.13 18.01
N CYS A 42 -0.48 -14.73 17.20
CA CYS A 42 0.21 -15.66 16.30
C CYS A 42 1.74 -15.60 16.39
N ASN A 43 2.29 -14.74 17.26
CA ASN A 43 3.72 -14.52 17.48
C ASN A 43 4.53 -14.18 16.22
N SER A 44 3.85 -13.84 15.13
CA SER A 44 4.45 -13.37 13.88
C SER A 44 4.54 -11.84 13.89
N PRO A 45 5.41 -11.22 13.09
CA PRO A 45 5.37 -9.76 12.89
C PRO A 45 3.94 -9.31 12.58
N GLU A 46 3.46 -8.22 13.19
CA GLU A 46 2.06 -7.77 13.01
C GLU A 46 1.69 -7.58 11.53
N ARG A 47 2.66 -7.12 10.74
CA ARG A 47 2.51 -7.03 9.28
C ARG A 47 2.11 -8.37 8.66
N ASP A 48 2.69 -9.48 9.12
CA ASP A 48 2.57 -10.82 8.51
C ASP A 48 1.51 -11.72 9.12
N CYS A 49 0.83 -11.28 10.18
CA CYS A 49 -0.38 -11.94 10.64
C CYS A 49 -1.50 -11.86 9.59
N LEU A 50 -2.56 -12.66 9.75
CA LEU A 50 -3.68 -12.70 8.80
C LEU A 50 -4.35 -11.33 8.62
N GLU A 51 -4.46 -10.56 9.70
CA GLU A 51 -5.05 -9.23 9.70
C GLU A 51 -4.15 -8.23 8.98
N GLY A 52 -2.86 -8.14 9.33
CA GLY A 52 -1.87 -7.32 8.63
C GLY A 52 -1.73 -7.67 7.13
N LYS A 53 -1.80 -8.95 6.77
CA LYS A 53 -1.86 -9.39 5.35
C LYS A 53 -3.10 -8.87 4.64
N SER A 54 -4.25 -8.91 5.31
CA SER A 54 -5.53 -8.42 4.78
C SER A 54 -5.52 -6.91 4.60
N LEU A 55 -4.98 -6.14 5.54
CA LEU A 55 -4.84 -4.68 5.45
C LEU A 55 -3.86 -4.26 4.35
N ARG A 56 -2.71 -4.95 4.22
CA ARG A 56 -1.79 -4.73 3.08
C ARG A 56 -2.43 -5.07 1.74
N ARG A 57 -3.33 -6.05 1.70
CA ARG A 57 -4.09 -6.36 0.49
C ARG A 57 -5.10 -5.25 0.19
N LEU A 58 -5.84 -4.77 1.18
CA LEU A 58 -6.78 -3.66 1.06
C LEU A 58 -6.09 -2.39 0.50
N LEU A 59 -4.92 -2.03 1.03
CA LEU A 59 -4.14 -0.89 0.50
C LEU A 59 -3.73 -1.10 -0.96
N ARG A 60 -3.23 -2.29 -1.31
CA ARG A 60 -2.87 -2.63 -2.70
C ARG A 60 -4.08 -2.55 -3.63
N ASP A 61 -5.24 -3.04 -3.19
CA ASP A 61 -6.47 -3.01 -3.98
C ASP A 61 -6.97 -1.57 -4.17
N ALA A 62 -6.89 -0.72 -3.14
CA ALA A 62 -7.19 0.71 -3.24
C ALA A 62 -6.27 1.44 -4.24
N THR A 63 -4.96 1.20 -4.16
CA THR A 63 -3.98 1.75 -5.10
C THR A 63 -4.19 1.24 -6.52
N ARG A 64 -4.56 -0.04 -6.68
CA ARG A 64 -4.91 -0.62 -7.98
C ARG A 64 -6.18 -0.01 -8.56
N ALA A 65 -7.21 0.22 -7.73
CA ALA A 65 -8.44 0.87 -8.16
C ALA A 65 -8.18 2.31 -8.65
N ARG A 66 -7.32 3.07 -7.96
CA ARG A 66 -6.87 4.38 -8.42
C ARG A 66 -6.11 4.28 -9.74
N THR A 67 -5.14 3.38 -9.83
CA THR A 67 -4.33 3.20 -11.04
C THR A 67 -5.21 2.84 -12.24
N GLY A 68 -6.17 1.94 -12.06
CA GLY A 68 -7.17 1.58 -13.07
C GLY A 68 -8.03 2.77 -13.51
N ARG A 69 -8.43 3.64 -12.57
CA ARG A 69 -9.16 4.89 -12.89
C ARG A 69 -8.29 5.88 -13.68
N ILE A 70 -7.02 6.02 -13.33
CA ILE A 70 -6.07 6.91 -14.04
C ILE A 70 -5.83 6.41 -15.46
N THR A 71 -5.59 5.11 -15.65
CA THR A 71 -5.38 4.52 -16.99
C THR A 71 -6.64 4.58 -17.85
N SER A 72 -7.82 4.33 -17.28
CA SER A 72 -9.08 4.42 -18.03
C SER A 72 -9.45 5.84 -18.43
N LYS A 73 -9.02 6.85 -17.65
CA LYS A 73 -9.25 8.27 -17.94
C LYS A 73 -8.23 8.84 -18.93
N ALA A 74 -7.04 8.23 -19.04
CA ALA A 74 -6.00 8.63 -20.01
C ALA A 74 -6.27 8.14 -21.45
N THR A 75 -7.18 7.19 -21.64
CA THR A 75 -7.53 6.63 -22.97
C THR A 75 -8.74 7.32 -23.62
N ARG A 76 -9.18 8.49 -23.14
CA ARG A 76 -10.32 9.20 -23.69
C ARG A 76 -9.93 10.55 -24.29
#